data_AF-A0A2S9FFX5-F1
#
_entry.id   AF-A0A2S9FFX5-F1
#
_cell.length_a   1.000
_cell.length_b   1.000
_cell.length_c   1.000
_cell.angle_alpha   90.00
_cell.angle_beta   90.00
_cell.angle_gamma   90.00
#
_symmetry.space_group_name_H-M   'P 1'
#
loop_
_entity.id
_entity.type
_entity.pdbx_description
1 polymer ?
#
loop_
_entity_poly.entity_id
_entity_poly.type
_entity_poly.pdbx_seq_one_letter_code
_entity_poly.pdbx_strand_id
1 'polypeptide(L)'
;MKLVTFNILHGRTPGHGVDLDCFVECVAKLDADILALQEVDSIQARSGLADLTALAAEAMGAQSHRFVAAIAGTPGATWMAATGEEQPGTAAYGVALLSRYPALNWQ
;
A
#
# COMPACT_ATOMS: atom_id res chain seq x y z
N MET A 1 15.50 -13.41 -8.85
CA MET A 1 14.17 -13.18 -8.25
C MET A 1 14.34 -12.80 -6.79
N LYS A 2 13.99 -11.57 -6.43
CA LYS A 2 14.06 -11.01 -5.08
C LYS A 2 12.65 -10.76 -4.56
N LEU A 3 12.28 -11.50 -3.53
CA LEU A 3 11.03 -11.31 -2.80
C LEU A 3 11.32 -10.47 -1.54
N VAL A 4 10.56 -9.40 -1.35
CA VAL A 4 10.66 -8.54 -0.16
C VAL A 4 9.31 -8.44 0.51
N THR A 5 9.33 -8.43 1.84
CA THR A 5 8.19 -7.99 2.64
C THR A 5 8.58 -6.76 3.43
N PHE A 6 7.67 -5.78 3.51
CA PHE A 6 7.92 -4.52 4.18
C PHE A 6 6.65 -3.98 4.83
N ASN A 7 6.68 -3.83 6.15
CA ASN A 7 5.68 -3.07 6.89
C ASN A 7 6.04 -1.59 6.79
N ILE A 8 5.20 -0.81 6.12
CA ILE A 8 5.51 0.57 5.74
C ILE A 8 5.00 1.60 6.74
N LEU A 9 4.33 1.16 7.81
CA LEU A 9 3.71 2.03 8.81
C LEU A 9 2.96 3.20 8.13
N HIS A 10 2.05 2.90 7.20
CA HIS A 10 1.28 3.90 6.43
C HIS A 10 2.13 4.99 5.74
N GLY A 11 3.36 4.67 5.30
CA GLY A 11 4.28 5.61 4.67
C GLY A 11 4.95 6.57 5.66
N ARG A 12 4.92 6.26 6.95
CA ARG A 12 5.47 7.10 8.02
C ARG A 12 6.92 6.78 8.31
N THR A 13 7.74 7.83 8.36
CA THR A 13 9.07 7.80 8.96
C THR A 13 8.97 8.02 10.48
N PRO A 14 9.51 7.11 11.31
CA PRO A 14 9.55 7.28 12.76
C PRO A 14 10.18 8.63 13.16
N GLY A 15 9.48 9.41 13.99
CA GLY A 15 9.93 10.73 14.41
C GLY A 15 9.66 11.88 13.43
N HIS A 16 9.36 11.60 12.15
CA HIS A 16 9.21 12.64 11.11
C HIS A 16 7.82 12.71 10.44
N GLY A 17 6.96 11.71 10.62
CA GLY A 17 5.61 11.72 10.04
C GLY A 17 5.55 11.04 8.67
N VAL A 18 4.45 11.21 7.93
CA VAL A 18 4.33 10.65 6.58
C VAL A 18 5.19 11.44 5.61
N ASP A 19 6.03 10.73 4.86
CA ASP A 19 6.92 11.28 3.85
C ASP A 19 6.85 10.39 2.61
N LEU A 20 6.08 10.85 1.62
CA LEU A 20 5.79 10.06 0.41
C LEU A 20 7.00 9.96 -0.51
N ASP A 21 7.86 10.98 -0.54
CA ASP A 21 9.07 10.98 -1.37
C ASP A 21 10.07 9.96 -0.81
N CYS A 22 10.29 9.98 0.52
CA CYS A 22 11.10 8.98 1.21
C CYS A 22 10.54 7.56 0.99
N PHE A 23 9.23 7.38 1.08
CA PHE A 23 8.57 6.09 0.83
C PHE A 23 8.84 5.58 -0.59
N VAL A 24 8.62 6.41 -1.62
CA VAL A 24 8.88 6.07 -3.03
C VAL A 24 10.35 5.72 -3.25
N GLU A 25 11.27 6.52 -2.71
CA GLU A 25 12.70 6.24 -2.79
C GLU A 25 13.08 4.91 -2.12
N CYS A 26 12.52 4.61 -0.94
CA CYS A 26 12.75 3.34 -0.25
C CYS A 26 12.28 2.16 -1.10
N VAL A 27 11.07 2.23 -1.66
CA VAL A 27 10.53 1.18 -2.54
C VAL A 27 11.42 0.95 -3.76
N ALA A 28 11.85 2.03 -4.43
CA ALA A 28 12.76 1.93 -5.57
C ALA A 28 14.10 1.28 -5.19
N LYS A 29 14.70 1.70 -4.06
CA LYS A 29 15.98 1.18 -3.54
C LYS A 29 15.90 -0.28 -3.09
N LEU A 30 14.73 -0.79 -2.71
CA LEU A 30 14.55 -2.21 -2.40
C LEU A 30 14.81 -3.10 -3.62
N ASP A 31 14.60 -2.61 -4.84
CA ASP A 31 14.80 -3.34 -6.10
C ASP A 31 14.21 -4.77 -6.06
N ALA A 32 12.97 -4.88 -5.55
CA ALA A 32 12.29 -6.15 -5.42
C ALA A 32 11.67 -6.58 -6.76
N ASP A 33 11.73 -7.87 -7.06
CA ASP A 33 10.96 -8.45 -8.18
C ASP A 33 9.50 -8.68 -7.77
N ILE A 34 9.27 -9.03 -6.50
CA ILE A 34 7.96 -9.15 -5.86
C ILE A 34 8.03 -8.46 -4.49
N LEU A 35 7.07 -7.59 -4.20
CA LEU A 35 7.00 -6.80 -2.97
C LEU A 35 5.65 -7.00 -2.28
N ALA A 36 5.68 -7.47 -1.03
CA ALA A 36 4.52 -7.61 -0.16
C ALA A 36 4.53 -6.52 0.92
N LEU A 37 3.60 -5.58 0.85
CA LEU A 37 3.49 -4.46 1.77
C LEU A 37 2.44 -4.73 2.86
N GLN A 38 2.77 -4.38 4.10
CA GLN A 38 1.81 -4.30 5.21
C GLN A 38 1.63 -2.87 5.68
N GLU A 39 0.49 -2.62 6.33
CA GLU A 39 0.11 -1.31 6.87
C GLU A 39 -0.05 -0.25 5.79
N VAL A 40 -0.73 -0.63 4.71
CA VAL A 40 -0.92 0.21 3.54
C VAL A 40 -2.21 1.02 3.69
N ASP A 41 -2.06 2.35 3.73
CA ASP A 41 -3.18 3.29 3.63
C ASP A 41 -3.65 3.43 2.17
N SER A 42 -4.97 3.54 1.99
CA SER A 42 -5.59 4.00 0.76
C SER A 42 -6.55 5.14 1.09
N ILE A 43 -6.29 6.33 0.54
CA ILE A 43 -7.13 7.53 0.65
C ILE A 43 -7.38 7.94 2.13
N GLN A 44 -6.37 7.78 2.98
CA GLN A 44 -6.44 8.21 4.38
C GLN A 44 -5.94 9.65 4.52
N ALA A 45 -6.61 10.47 5.34
CA ALA A 45 -6.20 11.86 5.54
C ALA A 45 -4.77 11.98 6.10
N ARG A 46 -4.35 11.03 6.96
CA ARG A 46 -3.00 11.00 7.53
C ARG A 46 -1.89 10.75 6.50
N SER A 47 -2.22 10.12 5.37
CA SER A 47 -1.29 9.87 4.26
C SER A 47 -1.46 10.89 3.12
N GLY A 48 -2.13 12.02 3.37
CA GLY A 48 -2.39 13.04 2.34
C GLY A 48 -3.38 12.56 1.27
N LEU A 49 -4.25 11.59 1.61
CA LEU A 49 -5.19 10.94 0.69
C LEU A 49 -4.49 10.14 -0.44
N ALA A 50 -3.21 9.78 -0.26
CA ALA A 50 -2.47 9.01 -1.24
C ALA A 50 -2.97 7.56 -1.35
N ASP A 51 -2.82 7.00 -2.56
CA ASP A 51 -2.83 5.55 -2.79
C ASP A 51 -1.39 5.04 -2.72
N LEU A 52 -1.00 4.53 -1.55
CA LEU A 52 0.36 4.05 -1.32
C LEU A 52 0.70 2.80 -2.16
N THR A 53 -0.31 2.03 -2.58
CA THR A 53 -0.09 0.87 -3.46
C THR A 53 0.29 1.34 -4.86
N ALA A 54 -0.42 2.34 -5.40
CA ALA A 54 -0.12 2.91 -6.70
C ALA A 54 1.28 3.55 -6.72
N LEU A 55 1.63 4.34 -5.69
CA LEU A 55 2.95 4.96 -5.56
C LEU A 55 4.08 3.91 -5.51
N ALA A 56 3.89 2.84 -4.73
CA ALA A 56 4.86 1.75 -4.67
C ALA A 56 4.98 0.99 -6.01
N ALA A 57 3.86 0.79 -6.71
CA ALA A 57 3.82 0.11 -8.01
C ALA A 57 4.62 0.88 -9.05
N GLU A 58 4.43 2.20 -9.13
CA GLU A 58 5.20 3.07 -10.00
C GLU A 58 6.69 3.04 -9.64
N ALA A 59 7.01 3.21 -8.36
CA ALA A 59 8.39 3.24 -7.86
C ALA A 59 9.18 1.96 -8.17
N MET A 60 8.55 0.78 -8.05
CA MET A 60 9.23 -0.50 -8.32
C MET A 60 9.20 -0.92 -9.79
N GLY A 61 8.38 -0.28 -10.63
CA GLY A 61 8.10 -0.70 -12.01
C GLY A 61 7.23 -1.95 -12.09
N ALA A 62 6.19 -2.05 -11.27
CA ALA A 62 5.31 -3.22 -11.24
C ALA A 62 4.47 -3.33 -12.52
N GLN A 63 4.38 -4.55 -13.07
CA GLN A 63 3.41 -4.89 -14.12
C GLN A 63 2.06 -5.32 -13.55
N SER A 64 2.03 -5.71 -12.28
CA SER A 64 0.82 -6.14 -11.59
C SER A 64 0.90 -5.75 -10.13
N HIS A 65 -0.18 -5.18 -9.61
CA HIS A 65 -0.31 -4.89 -8.19
C HIS A 65 -1.76 -5.06 -7.74
N ARG A 66 -1.96 -5.46 -6.50
CA ARG A 66 -3.30 -5.55 -5.88
C ARG A 66 -3.23 -5.10 -4.43
N PHE A 67 -4.09 -4.16 -4.08
CA PHE A 67 -4.41 -3.83 -2.70
C PHE A 67 -5.60 -4.66 -2.22
N VAL A 68 -5.57 -5.08 -0.96
CA VAL A 68 -6.71 -5.69 -0.27
C VAL A 68 -6.87 -5.02 1.07
N ALA A 69 -8.05 -4.43 1.30
CA ALA A 69 -8.40 -3.83 2.56
C ALA A 69 -8.60 -4.92 3.63
N ALA A 70 -8.02 -4.70 4.81
CA ALA A 70 -8.39 -5.44 6.02
C ALA A 70 -9.42 -4.65 6.83
N ILE A 71 -9.32 -3.32 6.77
CA ILE A 71 -10.17 -2.37 7.49
C ILE A 71 -10.63 -1.30 6.50
N ALA A 72 -11.91 -0.98 6.59
CA ALA A 72 -12.53 0.15 5.89
C ALA A 72 -12.86 1.27 6.87
N GLY A 73 -12.80 2.50 6.38
CA GLY A 73 -13.05 3.74 7.10
C GLY A 73 -11.79 4.44 7.62
N THR A 74 -12.00 5.48 8.42
CA THR A 74 -10.94 6.42 8.84
C THR A 74 -10.55 6.21 10.31
N PRO A 75 -9.25 6.12 10.64
CA PRO A 75 -8.81 5.86 12.00
C PRO A 75 -9.29 6.99 12.93
N GLY A 76 -9.84 6.61 14.08
CA GLY A 76 -10.41 7.56 15.04
C GLY A 76 -11.84 8.01 14.76
N ALA A 77 -12.44 7.60 13.64
CA ALA A 77 -13.87 7.73 13.37
C ALA A 77 -14.54 6.35 13.42
N THR A 78 -14.85 5.77 12.26
CA THR A 78 -15.45 4.44 12.15
C THR A 78 -14.47 3.52 11.44
N TRP A 79 -14.00 2.49 12.15
CA TRP A 79 -13.20 1.40 11.59
C TRP A 79 -14.00 0.12 11.64
N MET A 80 -14.17 -0.50 10.47
CA MET A 80 -14.90 -1.75 10.31
C MET A 80 -14.02 -2.74 9.56
N ALA A 81 -14.17 -4.03 9.86
CA ALA A 81 -13.56 -5.07 9.04
C ALA A 81 -14.03 -4.90 7.59
N ALA A 82 -13.10 -4.91 6.66
CA ALA A 82 -13.44 -4.82 5.25
C ALA A 82 -14.14 -6.09 4.80
N THR A 83 -15.21 -5.93 4.03
CA THR A 83 -15.98 -7.03 3.45
C THR A 83 -15.68 -7.23 1.97
N GLY A 84 -15.09 -6.22 1.31
CA GLY A 84 -14.89 -6.16 -0.13
C GLY A 84 -16.03 -5.49 -0.88
N GLU A 85 -17.11 -5.10 -0.19
CA GLU A 85 -18.31 -4.45 -0.76
C GLU A 85 -18.32 -2.93 -0.52
N GLU A 86 -17.21 -2.37 -0.06
CA GLU A 86 -17.08 -0.94 0.20
C GLU A 86 -17.22 -0.11 -1.08
N GLN A 87 -17.80 1.08 -0.95
CA GLN A 87 -17.88 1.99 -2.10
C GLN A 87 -16.49 2.39 -2.59
N PRO A 88 -16.26 2.50 -3.91
CA PRO A 88 -15.02 3.03 -4.45
C PRO A 88 -14.66 4.38 -3.82
N GLY A 89 -13.39 4.56 -3.47
CA GLY A 89 -12.93 5.78 -2.79
C GLY A 89 -13.11 5.77 -1.27
N THR A 90 -13.69 4.72 -0.68
CA THR A 90 -13.72 4.55 0.78
C THR A 90 -12.29 4.44 1.30
N ALA A 91 -11.95 5.28 2.27
CA ALA A 91 -10.66 5.21 2.96
C ALA A 91 -10.46 3.80 3.54
N ALA A 92 -9.30 3.21 3.34
CA ALA A 92 -9.04 1.84 3.73
C ALA A 92 -7.62 1.65 4.27
N TYR A 93 -7.41 0.52 4.92
CA TYR A 93 -6.12 0.10 5.46
C TYR A 93 -5.97 -1.41 5.28
N GLY A 94 -4.81 -1.86 4.81
CA GLY A 94 -4.60 -3.27 4.55
C GLY A 94 -3.21 -3.62 4.06
N VAL A 95 -3.17 -4.51 3.07
CA VAL A 95 -1.95 -5.06 2.49
C VAL A 95 -1.94 -4.87 0.98
N ALA A 96 -0.76 -4.88 0.39
CA ALA A 96 -0.61 -4.88 -1.06
C ALA A 96 0.42 -5.90 -1.52
N LEU A 97 0.17 -6.53 -2.66
CA LEU A 97 1.14 -7.34 -3.38
C LEU A 97 1.45 -6.70 -4.72
N LEU A 98 2.73 -6.56 -5.03
CA LEU A 98 3.23 -5.93 -6.24
C LEU A 98 4.28 -6.82 -6.91
N SER A 99 4.29 -6.84 -8.24
CA SER A 99 5.12 -7.75 -9.03
C SER A 99 5.58 -7.09 -10.33
N ARG A 100 6.86 -7.25 -10.67
CA ARG A 100 7.40 -6.92 -12.00
C ARG A 100 6.97 -7.91 -13.08
N TYR A 101 6.33 -9.01 -12.70
CA TYR A 101 5.78 -10.03 -13.60
C TYR A 101 4.25 -9.96 -13.65
N PRO A 102 3.61 -10.37 -14.75
CA PRO A 102 2.15 -10.41 -14.86
C PRO A 102 1.54 -11.40 -13.86
N ALA A 103 0.49 -10.97 -13.15
CA ALA A 103 -0.36 -11.84 -12.35
C ALA A 103 -1.45 -12.47 -13.21
N LEU A 104 -1.46 -13.81 -13.34
CA LEU A 104 -2.45 -14.52 -14.17
C LEU A 104 -3.83 -14.61 -13.51
N ASN A 105 -3.88 -14.67 -12.18
CA ASN A 105 -5.11 -14.66 -11.41
C ASN A 105 -4.86 -14.10 -10.01
N TRP A 106 -5.96 -13.75 -9.34
CA TRP A 106 -5.98 -13.34 -7.95
C TRP A 106 -7.19 -13.99 -7.26
N GLN A 107 -7.13 -15.30 -7.04
CA GLN A 107 -8.16 -16.03 -6.31
C GLN A 107 -7.92 -15.99 -4.81
#